data_AF-A0A535CK71-F1
#
_entry.id   AF-A0A535CK71-F1
#
_cell.length_a   1.000
_cell.length_b   1.000
_cell.length_c   1.000
_cell.angle_alpha   90.00
_cell.angle_beta   90.00
_cell.angle_gamma   90.00
#
_symmetry.space_group_name_H-M   'P 1'
#
loop_
_entity.id
_entity.type
_entity.pdbx_description
1 polymer ?
#
loop_
_entity_poly.entity_id
_entity_poly.type
_entity_poly.pdbx_seq_one_letter_code
_entity_poly.pdbx_strand_id
1 'polypeptide(L)'
;TENHTIRRVNLDTQQIETIAGTGEQYGMVRTPLEGPALSVALNSPWDIVCNGDNLYIAMAGSHRIFVLHLASGIIEPFAGAGPEALRDGSYDDALFAQPNGLALDDSRVLYVADSETSAVRA
;
A
#
# COMPACT_ATOMS: atom_id res chain seq x y z
N THR A 1 11.36 -13.94 -1.23
CA THR A 1 10.12 -13.51 -0.55
C THR A 1 10.52 -12.81 0.74
N GLU A 2 9.65 -12.07 1.44
CA GLU A 2 9.98 -11.32 2.68
C GLU A 2 10.79 -10.02 2.51
N ASN A 3 10.98 -9.52 1.29
CA ASN A 3 11.74 -8.27 1.11
C ASN A 3 10.95 -7.00 1.45
N HIS A 4 9.66 -7.08 1.81
CA HIS A 4 8.79 -5.96 2.22
C HIS A 4 9.10 -4.59 1.57
N THR A 5 9.25 -4.59 0.24
CA THR A 5 9.73 -3.44 -0.54
C THR A 5 8.95 -3.29 -1.83
N ILE A 6 8.82 -2.04 -2.27
CA ILE A 6 8.37 -1.68 -3.63
C ILE A 6 9.60 -1.31 -4.45
N ARG A 7 9.71 -1.86 -5.66
CA ARG A 7 10.81 -1.56 -6.59
C ARG A 7 10.29 -0.93 -7.87
N ARG A 8 11.02 0.05 -8.37
CA ARG A 8 10.83 0.65 -9.69
C ARG A 8 11.81 0.01 -10.66
N VAL A 9 11.29 -0.42 -11.80
CA VAL A 9 12.09 -0.92 -12.91
C VAL A 9 12.00 0.08 -14.04
N ASN A 10 13.13 0.68 -14.40
CA ASN A 10 13.24 1.52 -15.57
C ASN A 10 13.62 0.65 -16.78
N LEU A 11 12.71 0.58 -17.77
CA LEU A 11 12.90 -0.28 -18.94
C LEU A 11 13.88 0.30 -19.96
N ASP A 12 14.05 1.62 -20.00
CA ASP A 12 14.99 2.30 -20.91
C ASP A 12 16.43 2.18 -20.40
N THR A 13 16.64 2.44 -19.11
CA THR A 13 17.98 2.37 -18.48
C THR A 13 18.33 0.98 -17.97
N GLN A 14 17.37 0.05 -17.95
CA GLN A 14 17.49 -1.29 -17.40
C GLN A 14 17.94 -1.31 -15.93
N GLN A 15 17.54 -0.28 -15.16
CA GLN A 15 17.87 -0.16 -13.76
C GLN A 15 16.68 -0.55 -12.87
N ILE A 16 16.99 -1.17 -11.74
CA ILE A 16 16.04 -1.50 -10.69
C ILE A 16 16.48 -0.78 -9.42
N GLU A 17 15.53 -0.12 -8.76
CA GLU A 17 15.78 0.52 -7.48
C GLU A 17 14.63 0.24 -6.51
N THR A 18 14.94 0.17 -5.21
CA THR A 18 13.91 0.18 -4.17
C THR A 18 13.44 1.62 -3.98
N ILE A 19 12.13 1.84 -4.04
CA ILE A 19 11.51 3.17 -3.86
C ILE A 19 10.73 3.31 -2.56
N ALA A 20 10.37 2.19 -1.93
CA ALA A 20 9.73 2.17 -0.61
C ALA A 20 10.03 0.87 0.12
N GLY A 21 10.06 0.93 1.45
CA GLY A 21 10.34 -0.19 2.34
C GLY A 21 11.81 -0.31 2.73
N THR A 22 12.03 -0.83 3.93
CA THR A 22 13.36 -1.04 4.53
C THR A 22 13.94 -2.41 4.21
N GLY A 23 13.14 -3.34 3.70
CA GLY A 23 13.51 -4.75 3.59
C GLY A 23 12.99 -5.62 4.73
N GLU A 24 12.59 -5.01 5.86
CA GLU A 24 12.11 -5.71 7.05
C GLU A 24 10.59 -5.57 7.21
N GLN A 25 9.95 -6.60 7.76
CA GLN A 25 8.51 -6.60 7.99
C GLN A 25 8.14 -5.67 9.16
N TYR A 26 7.20 -4.75 8.93
CA TYR A 26 6.59 -4.00 10.02
C TYR A 26 5.87 -4.94 10.99
N GLY A 27 6.12 -4.78 12.28
CA GLY A 27 5.67 -5.70 13.34
C GLY A 27 6.82 -6.55 13.90
N MET A 28 7.78 -6.95 13.05
CA MET A 28 9.08 -7.46 13.51
C MET A 28 10.01 -6.31 13.88
N VAL A 29 9.98 -5.25 13.07
CA VAL A 29 10.56 -3.95 13.40
C VAL A 29 9.47 -2.91 13.54
N ARG A 30 9.74 -1.86 14.32
CA ARG A 30 8.81 -0.74 14.52
C ARG A 30 9.43 0.54 13.97
N THR A 31 8.87 1.03 12.89
CA THR A 31 9.10 2.38 12.34
C THR A 31 7.83 3.21 12.51
N PRO A 32 7.88 4.53 12.28
CA PRO A 32 6.66 5.27 11.97
C PRO A 32 5.92 4.64 10.77
N LEU A 33 4.60 4.82 10.70
CA LEU A 33 3.77 4.37 9.58
C LEU A 33 3.82 5.31 8.37
N GLU A 34 4.38 6.51 8.56
CA GLU A 34 4.48 7.54 7.54
C GLU A 34 5.87 8.19 7.56
N GLY A 35 6.25 8.81 6.44
CA GLY A 35 7.50 9.55 6.31
C GLY A 35 8.27 9.17 5.04
N PRO A 36 9.59 9.40 5.01
CA PRO A 36 10.43 9.00 3.87
C PRO A 36 10.25 7.52 3.55
N ALA A 37 9.92 7.20 2.30
CA ALA A 37 9.47 5.88 1.89
C ALA A 37 10.49 4.76 2.16
N LEU A 38 11.78 5.08 2.13
CA LEU A 38 12.88 4.15 2.41
C LEU A 38 13.16 3.96 3.92
N SER A 39 12.48 4.71 4.79
CA SER A 39 12.61 4.63 6.25
C SER A 39 11.40 3.99 6.93
N VAL A 40 10.31 3.76 6.19
CA VAL A 40 9.10 3.11 6.68
C VAL A 40 9.16 1.62 6.33
N ALA A 41 9.08 0.75 7.34
CA ALA A 41 8.94 -0.68 7.13
C ALA A 41 7.55 -0.98 6.59
N LEU A 42 7.45 -1.81 5.54
CA LEU A 42 6.17 -2.18 4.94
C LEU A 42 5.67 -3.51 5.54
N ASN A 43 4.36 -3.77 5.42
CA ASN A 43 3.79 -5.04 5.86
C ASN A 43 3.03 -5.72 4.72
N SER A 44 3.68 -6.71 4.11
CA SER A 44 3.15 -7.48 2.97
C SER A 44 2.46 -6.63 1.88
N PRO A 45 3.20 -5.76 1.16
CA PRO A 45 2.65 -5.09 -0.02
C PRO A 45 2.34 -6.11 -1.10
N TRP A 46 1.08 -6.17 -1.56
CA TRP A 46 0.61 -7.22 -2.48
C TRP A 46 0.24 -6.71 -3.87
N ASP A 47 -0.22 -5.48 -3.98
CA ASP A 47 -0.54 -4.86 -5.27
C ASP A 47 -0.36 -3.34 -5.24
N ILE A 48 -0.24 -2.73 -6.42
CA ILE A 48 -0.06 -1.30 -6.61
C ILE A 48 -0.86 -0.77 -7.81
N VAL A 49 -1.34 0.48 -7.72
CA VAL A 49 -1.92 1.21 -8.86
C VAL A 49 -1.50 2.68 -8.84
N CYS A 50 -1.24 3.24 -10.02
CA CYS A 50 -0.83 4.64 -10.17
C CYS A 50 -2.01 5.57 -10.45
N ASN A 51 -1.96 6.78 -9.88
CA ASN A 51 -2.81 7.91 -10.23
C ASN A 51 -1.97 9.20 -10.26
N GLY A 52 -1.45 9.56 -11.44
CA GLY A 52 -0.47 10.64 -11.54
C GLY A 52 0.78 10.33 -10.72
N ASP A 53 1.15 11.24 -9.81
CA ASP A 53 2.32 11.09 -8.92
C ASP A 53 2.06 10.20 -7.70
N ASN A 54 0.84 9.68 -7.52
CA ASN A 54 0.47 8.85 -6.38
C ASN A 54 0.49 7.37 -6.77
N LEU A 55 1.21 6.56 -6.00
CA LEU A 55 1.17 5.11 -6.08
C LEU A 55 0.41 4.56 -4.87
N TYR A 56 -0.79 4.05 -5.09
CA TYR A 56 -1.56 3.35 -4.07
C TYR A 56 -1.07 1.93 -3.92
N ILE A 57 -0.99 1.44 -2.69
CA ILE A 57 -0.37 0.17 -2.33
C ILE A 57 -1.32 -0.59 -1.42
N ALA A 58 -1.69 -1.81 -1.79
CA ALA A 58 -2.43 -2.72 -0.93
C ALA A 58 -1.46 -3.36 0.07
N MET A 59 -1.54 -2.93 1.33
CA MET A 59 -0.71 -3.47 2.42
C MET A 59 -1.49 -4.53 3.18
N ALA A 60 -1.42 -5.77 2.69
CA ALA A 60 -2.20 -6.88 3.21
C ALA A 60 -1.93 -7.11 4.71
N GLY A 61 -0.67 -7.03 5.14
CA GLY A 61 -0.28 -7.32 6.51
C GLY A 61 -0.63 -6.23 7.51
N SER A 62 -0.88 -5.00 7.06
CA SER A 62 -1.37 -3.91 7.93
C SER A 62 -2.86 -3.66 7.80
N HIS A 63 -3.55 -4.42 6.93
CA HIS A 63 -4.97 -4.30 6.61
C HIS A 63 -5.35 -2.86 6.19
N ARG A 64 -4.51 -2.26 5.36
CA ARG A 64 -4.62 -0.85 4.94
C ARG A 64 -4.25 -0.67 3.47
N ILE A 65 -4.73 0.42 2.90
CA ILE A 65 -4.20 1.00 1.67
C ILE A 65 -3.23 2.11 2.06
N PHE A 66 -2.03 2.11 1.48
CA PHE A 66 -1.04 3.17 1.63
C PHE A 66 -0.95 3.97 0.34
N VAL A 67 -0.47 5.21 0.42
CA VAL A 67 -0.10 6.01 -0.74
C VAL A 67 1.38 6.39 -0.65
N LEU A 68 2.11 6.22 -1.75
CA LEU A 68 3.45 6.74 -1.96
C LEU A 68 3.37 7.91 -2.95
N HIS A 69 3.75 9.10 -2.49
CA HIS A 69 3.90 10.29 -3.31
C HIS A 69 5.25 10.25 -4.02
N LEU A 70 5.27 9.90 -5.31
CA LEU A 70 6.49 9.63 -6.08
C LEU A 70 7.42 10.86 -6.17
N ALA A 71 6.85 12.06 -6.24
CA ALA A 71 7.61 13.30 -6.35
C ALA A 71 8.35 13.68 -5.06
N SER A 72 7.73 13.48 -3.90
CA SER A 72 8.31 13.82 -2.59
C SER A 72 9.04 12.64 -1.94
N GLY A 73 8.76 11.41 -2.37
CA GLY A 73 9.29 10.20 -1.74
C GLY A 73 8.69 9.94 -0.35
N ILE A 74 7.50 10.45 -0.08
CA ILE A 74 6.78 10.25 1.19
C ILE A 74 5.74 9.14 1.03
N ILE A 75 5.72 8.21 1.98
CA ILE A 75 4.68 7.19 2.09
C ILE A 75 3.86 7.42 3.36
N GLU A 76 2.55 7.15 3.30
CA GLU A 76 1.65 7.27 4.44
C GLU A 76 0.42 6.33 4.29
N PRO A 77 -0.29 6.00 5.38
CA PRO A 77 -1.60 5.36 5.30
C PRO A 77 -2.58 6.25 4.51
N PHE A 78 -3.35 5.64 3.61
CA PHE A 78 -4.37 6.33 2.83
C PHE A 78 -5.79 5.96 3.29
N ALA A 79 -6.05 4.67 3.53
CA ALA A 79 -7.33 4.19 4.04
C ALA A 79 -7.15 2.92 4.89
N GLY A 80 -8.01 2.74 5.88
CA GLY A 80 -8.02 1.60 6.78
C GLY A 80 -7.52 1.96 8.18
N ALA A 81 -8.30 1.60 9.22
CA ALA A 81 -7.90 1.85 10.61
C ALA A 81 -6.88 0.80 11.12
N GLY A 82 -6.70 -0.32 10.43
CA GLY A 82 -5.70 -1.36 10.72
C GLY A 82 -6.20 -2.67 11.34
N PRO A 83 -7.25 -2.70 12.20
CA PRO A 83 -7.85 -3.97 12.59
C PRO A 83 -8.44 -4.71 11.38
N GLU A 84 -8.28 -6.03 11.39
CA GLU A 84 -8.86 -6.92 10.38
C GLU A 84 -10.38 -7.09 10.61
N ALA A 85 -11.19 -6.58 9.68
CA ALA A 85 -12.65 -6.77 9.69
C ALA A 85 -13.27 -6.29 8.36
N LEU A 86 -14.55 -6.64 8.14
CA LEU A 86 -15.37 -6.02 7.10
C LEU A 86 -16.14 -4.83 7.68
N ARG A 87 -15.67 -3.60 7.44
CA ARG A 87 -16.39 -2.38 7.82
C ARG A 87 -16.22 -1.26 6.81
N ASP A 88 -17.34 -0.74 6.35
CA ASP A 88 -17.43 0.47 5.53
C ASP A 88 -17.43 1.74 6.38
N GLY A 89 -17.11 2.87 5.74
CA GLY A 89 -17.05 4.16 6.40
C GLY A 89 -16.16 5.14 5.65
N SER A 90 -15.72 6.18 6.36
CA SER A 90 -14.66 7.07 5.90
C SER A 90 -13.33 6.30 5.71
N TYR A 91 -12.35 6.90 5.05
CA TYR A 91 -11.03 6.28 4.90
C TYR A 91 -10.37 5.93 6.25
N ASP A 92 -10.55 6.76 7.26
CA ASP A 92 -9.97 6.55 8.59
C ASP A 92 -10.73 5.50 9.41
N ASP A 93 -12.02 5.28 9.11
CA ASP A 93 -12.89 4.35 9.83
C ASP A 93 -13.03 2.98 9.16
N ALA A 94 -12.82 2.89 7.85
CA ALA A 94 -12.93 1.64 7.12
C ALA A 94 -11.98 0.58 7.72
N LEU A 95 -12.42 -0.67 7.75
CA LEU A 95 -11.58 -1.82 8.12
C LEU A 95 -11.53 -2.75 6.92
N PHE A 96 -10.34 -3.23 6.59
CA PHE A 96 -10.08 -4.21 5.55
C PHE A 96 -9.59 -5.52 6.19
N ALA A 97 -9.55 -6.59 5.42
CA ALA A 97 -8.93 -7.86 5.75
C ALA A 97 -8.10 -8.39 4.58
N GLN A 98 -6.78 -8.16 4.67
CA GLN A 98 -5.80 -8.55 3.66
C GLN A 98 -6.17 -8.07 2.24
N PRO A 99 -6.26 -6.73 2.02
CA PRO A 99 -6.46 -6.20 0.69
C PRO A 99 -5.32 -6.67 -0.22
N ASN A 100 -5.65 -7.21 -1.41
CA ASN A 100 -4.66 -7.84 -2.28
C ASN A 100 -4.66 -7.38 -3.73
N GLY A 101 -5.72 -6.74 -4.20
CA GLY A 101 -5.85 -6.32 -5.59
C GLY A 101 -6.46 -4.94 -5.67
N LEU A 102 -5.90 -4.08 -6.51
CA LEU A 102 -6.30 -2.71 -6.73
C LEU A 102 -6.65 -2.48 -8.21
N ALA A 103 -7.70 -1.73 -8.46
CA ALA A 103 -8.01 -1.21 -9.79
C ALA A 103 -8.53 0.22 -9.69
N LEU A 104 -8.07 1.10 -10.57
CA LEU A 104 -8.51 2.49 -10.63
C LEU A 104 -9.26 2.70 -11.94
N ASP A 105 -10.48 3.25 -11.88
CA ASP A 105 -11.23 3.62 -13.08
C ASP A 105 -10.97 5.07 -13.54
N ASP A 106 -11.47 5.41 -14.72
CA ASP A 106 -11.34 6.76 -15.30
C ASP A 106 -12.08 7.84 -14.50
N SER A 107 -13.04 7.43 -13.66
CA SER A 107 -13.76 8.32 -12.72
C SER A 107 -13.01 8.52 -11.41
N ARG A 108 -11.79 7.96 -11.28
CA ARG A 108 -10.92 7.99 -10.10
C ARG A 108 -11.49 7.26 -8.89
N VAL A 109 -12.23 6.17 -9.13
CA VAL A 109 -12.69 5.24 -8.09
C VAL A 109 -11.67 4.11 -7.95
N LEU A 110 -11.17 3.91 -6.72
CA LEU A 110 -10.22 2.85 -6.40
C LEU A 110 -10.97 1.62 -5.88
N TYR A 111 -11.07 0.59 -6.71
CA TYR A 111 -11.60 -0.71 -6.33
C TYR A 111 -10.55 -1.53 -5.59
N VAL A 112 -10.96 -2.19 -4.51
CA VAL A 112 -10.11 -3.01 -3.65
C VAL A 112 -10.71 -4.41 -3.52
N ALA A 113 -9.95 -5.44 -3.88
CA ALA A 113 -10.26 -6.82 -3.52
C ALA A 113 -9.84 -7.06 -2.06
N ASP A 114 -10.83 -7.17 -1.18
CA ASP A 114 -10.67 -7.40 0.25
C ASP A 114 -10.83 -8.90 0.54
N SER A 115 -9.73 -9.63 0.42
CA SER A 115 -9.79 -11.06 0.13
C SER A 115 -10.26 -11.92 1.30
N GLU A 116 -9.88 -11.59 2.53
CA GLU A 116 -10.28 -12.40 3.69
C GLU A 116 -11.76 -12.22 4.05
N THR A 117 -12.35 -11.10 3.65
CA THR A 117 -13.79 -10.84 3.81
C THR A 117 -14.60 -11.26 2.60
N SER A 118 -13.95 -11.76 1.54
CA SER A 118 -14.60 -12.14 0.26
C SER A 118 -15.40 -11.00 -0.37
N ALA A 119 -14.89 -9.76 -0.28
CA ALA A 119 -15.57 -8.56 -0.76
C ALA A 119 -14.75 -7.81 -1.82
N VAL A 120 -15.45 -7.07 -2.69
CA VAL A 120 -14.87 -6.01 -3.52
C VAL A 120 -15.44 -4.68 -3.04
N ARG A 121 -14.56 -3.71 -2.80
CA ARG A 121 -14.87 -2.42 -2.17
C ARG A 121 -14.42 -1.27 -3.07
N ALA A 122 -14.96 -0.07 -2.86
CA ALA A 122 -14.65 1.15 -3.63
C ALA A 122 -14.82 2.40 -2.76
#